data_AF-A0A7J4J7T9-F1
#
_entry.id   AF-A0A7J4J7T9-F1
#
_cell.length_a   1.000
_cell.length_b   1.000
_cell.length_c   1.000
_cell.angle_alpha   90.00
_cell.angle_beta   90.00
_cell.angle_gamma   90.00
#
_symmetry.space_group_name_H-M   'P 1'
#
loop_
_entity.id
_entity.type
_entity.pdbx_description
1 polymer ?
#
loop_
_entity_poly.entity_id
_entity_poly.type
_entity_poly.pdbx_seq_one_letter_code
_entity_poly.pdbx_strand_id
1 'polypeptide(L)'
;MVVAMNLHVSEYASRVLGVVKEKFGLKDKSEAMDKFAEMFGDEFIDKEAKDEYIKKIIEIEKRHIAKYNQKKMTLAEFDRLCGISNV
;
A
#
# COMPACT_ATOMS: atom_id res chain seq x y z
N MET A 1 -13.09 -6.76 2.36
CA MET A 1 -14.28 -6.35 3.11
C MET A 1 -15.08 -5.42 2.21
N VAL A 2 -16.38 -5.62 2.03
CA VAL A 2 -17.22 -4.72 1.21
C VAL A 2 -18.01 -3.82 2.15
N VAL A 3 -17.90 -2.51 1.97
CA VAL A 3 -18.61 -1.51 2.79
C VAL A 3 -19.70 -0.87 1.93
N ALA A 4 -20.92 -0.80 2.46
CA ALA A 4 -22.02 -0.14 1.77
C ALA A 4 -21.90 1.38 1.90
N MET A 5 -21.94 2.09 0.78
CA MET A 5 -21.86 3.54 0.71
C MET A 5 -23.00 4.09 -0.15
N ASN A 6 -23.76 5.04 0.40
CA ASN A 6 -24.73 5.81 -0.37
C ASN A 6 -24.07 7.12 -0.81
N LEU A 7 -24.06 7.38 -2.12
CA LEU A 7 -23.36 8.50 -2.72
C LEU A 7 -24.24 9.25 -3.73
N HIS A 8 -24.18 10.57 -3.68
CA HIS A 8 -24.72 11.44 -4.72
C HIS A 8 -23.56 11.99 -5.54
N VAL A 9 -23.52 11.61 -6.82
CA VAL A 9 -22.48 12.06 -7.76
C VAL A 9 -23.10 12.89 -8.87
N SER A 10 -22.30 13.79 -9.43
CA SER A 10 -22.70 14.54 -10.62
C SER A 10 -22.89 13.62 -11.82
N GLU A 11 -23.66 14.07 -12.81
CA GLU A 11 -23.87 13.34 -14.05
C GLU A 11 -22.54 13.06 -14.78
N TYR A 12 -21.64 14.04 -14.77
CA TYR A 12 -20.29 13.90 -15.32
C TYR A 12 -19.52 12.75 -14.65
N ALA A 13 -19.50 12.69 -13.32
CA ALA A 13 -18.82 11.63 -12.58
C ALA A 13 -19.43 10.25 -12.89
N SER A 14 -20.76 10.15 -13.00
CA SER A 14 -21.45 8.91 -13.39
C SER A 14 -21.05 8.43 -14.79
N ARG A 15 -20.83 9.36 -15.74
CA ARG A 15 -20.34 9.05 -17.10
C ARG A 15 -18.89 8.61 -17.08
N VAL A 16 -18.02 9.30 -16.34
CA VAL A 16 -16.61 8.93 -16.19
C VAL A 16 -16.48 7.53 -15.60
N LEU A 17 -17.21 7.22 -14.52
CA LEU A 17 -17.23 5.87 -13.93
C LEU A 17 -17.73 4.81 -14.91
N GLY A 18 -18.69 5.16 -15.78
CA GLY A 18 -19.13 4.28 -16.86
C GLY A 18 -18.01 3.94 -17.84
N VAL A 19 -17.24 4.94 -18.29
CA VAL A 19 -16.09 4.74 -19.20
C VAL A 19 -14.99 3.92 -18.52
N VAL A 20 -14.68 4.20 -17.25
CA VAL A 20 -13.70 3.44 -16.46
C VAL A 20 -14.15 1.98 -16.33
N LYS A 21 -15.43 1.75 -16.01
CA LYS A 21 -16.00 0.40 -15.92
C LYS A 21 -15.79 -0.39 -17.20
N GLU A 22 -16.16 0.16 -18.35
CA GLU A 22 -16.00 -0.51 -19.65
C GLU A 22 -14.52 -0.70 -20.02
N LYS A 23 -13.68 0.31 -19.78
CA LYS A 23 -12.24 0.26 -20.08
C LYS A 23 -11.52 -0.87 -19.34
N PHE A 24 -11.91 -1.15 -18.11
CA PHE A 24 -11.30 -2.18 -17.26
C PHE A 24 -12.13 -3.48 -17.20
N GLY A 25 -13.22 -3.59 -17.96
CA GLY A 25 -14.06 -4.79 -18.01
C GLY A 25 -14.74 -5.13 -16.68
N LEU A 26 -15.10 -4.10 -15.90
CA LEU A 26 -15.65 -4.25 -14.55
C LEU A 26 -17.16 -4.49 -14.58
N LYS A 27 -17.68 -5.16 -13.56
CA LYS A 27 -19.08 -5.60 -13.50
C LYS A 27 -20.04 -4.46 -13.17
N ASP A 28 -19.65 -3.58 -12.26
CA ASP A 28 -20.49 -2.48 -11.79
C ASP A 28 -19.72 -1.17 -11.55
N LYS A 29 -20.46 -0.10 -11.25
CA LYS A 29 -19.88 1.22 -11.01
C LYS A 29 -19.14 1.31 -9.66
N SER A 30 -19.45 0.41 -8.72
CA SER A 30 -18.75 0.35 -7.43
C SER A 30 -17.33 -0.17 -7.64
N GLU A 31 -17.16 -1.24 -8.42
CA GLU A 31 -15.84 -1.74 -8.83
C GLU A 31 -15.03 -0.70 -9.61
N ALA A 32 -15.69 0.10 -10.46
CA ALA A 32 -15.03 1.21 -11.16
C ALA A 32 -14.57 2.30 -10.20
N MET A 33 -15.32 2.56 -9.14
CA MET A 33 -14.94 3.50 -8.09
C MET A 33 -13.77 2.96 -7.26
N ASP A 34 -13.77 1.67 -6.92
CA ASP A 34 -12.64 1.01 -6.25
C ASP A 34 -11.37 1.09 -7.10
N LYS A 35 -11.46 0.81 -8.40
CA LYS A 35 -10.32 0.99 -9.32
C LYS A 35 -9.86 2.42 -9.44
N PHE A 36 -10.78 3.38 -9.43
CA PHE A 36 -10.42 4.79 -9.40
C PHE A 36 -9.66 5.13 -8.11
N ALA A 37 -10.14 4.66 -6.95
CA ALA A 37 -9.46 4.83 -5.68
C ALA A 37 -8.10 4.09 -5.64
N GLU A 38 -7.94 2.93 -6.27
CA GLU A 38 -6.63 2.25 -6.35
C GLU A 38 -5.60 3.04 -7.18
N MET A 39 -6.05 3.75 -8.22
CA MET A 39 -5.20 4.52 -9.12
C MET A 39 -4.75 5.86 -8.53
N PHE A 40 -5.61 6.51 -7.76
CA PHE A 40 -5.36 7.87 -7.25
C PHE A 40 -5.26 7.93 -5.72
N GLY A 41 -5.68 6.88 -5.01
CA GLY A 41 -5.76 6.86 -3.55
C GLY A 41 -4.41 6.91 -2.86
N ASP A 42 -3.34 6.42 -3.51
CA ASP A 42 -1.98 6.47 -2.97
C ASP A 42 -1.50 7.91 -2.72
N GLU A 43 -2.08 8.91 -3.40
CA GLU A 43 -1.79 10.33 -3.13
C GLU A 43 -2.48 10.86 -1.86
N PHE A 44 -3.50 10.18 -1.36
CA PHE A 44 -4.32 10.63 -0.23
C PHE A 44 -4.11 9.79 1.03
N ILE A 45 -3.95 8.48 0.87
CA ILE A 45 -3.74 7.52 1.96
C ILE A 45 -2.76 6.45 1.47
N ASP A 46 -1.73 6.19 2.27
CA ASP A 46 -0.89 5.00 2.09
C ASP A 46 -1.76 3.75 2.24
N LYS A 47 -1.72 2.88 1.23
CA LYS A 47 -2.39 1.57 1.30
C LYS A 47 -1.96 0.85 2.57
N GLU A 48 -2.94 0.34 3.33
CA GLU A 48 -2.65 -0.50 4.50
C GLU A 48 -1.69 -1.62 4.08
N ALA A 49 -0.64 -1.82 4.89
CA ALA A 49 0.32 -2.88 4.65
C ALA A 49 -0.44 -4.21 4.63
N LYS A 50 -0.44 -4.91 3.48
CA LYS A 50 -1.08 -6.22 3.35
C LYS A 50 -0.58 -7.11 4.48
N ASP A 51 -1.49 -7.85 5.13
CA ASP A 51 -1.18 -8.79 6.22
C ASP A 51 -0.02 -9.73 5.87
N GLU A 52 0.09 -10.12 4.60
CA GLU A 52 1.21 -10.95 4.10
C GLU A 52 2.58 -10.28 4.28
N TYR A 53 2.66 -8.97 4.05
CA TYR A 53 3.89 -8.21 4.21
C TYR A 53 4.26 -8.06 5.69
N ILE A 54 3.26 -7.82 6.54
CA ILE A 54 3.43 -7.76 8.00
C ILE A 54 3.96 -9.10 8.51
N LYS A 55 3.34 -10.23 8.11
CA LYS A 55 3.81 -11.58 8.46
C LYS A 55 5.25 -11.83 8.00
N LYS A 56 5.59 -11.41 6.78
CA LYS A 56 6.94 -11.55 6.24
C LYS A 56 7.98 -10.76 7.05
N ILE A 57 7.67 -9.53 7.47
CA ILE A 57 8.56 -8.74 8.34
C ILE A 57 8.77 -9.44 9.67
N ILE A 58 7.69 -9.90 10.32
CA ILE A 58 7.76 -10.62 11.60
C ILE A 58 8.64 -11.87 11.47
N GLU A 59 8.54 -12.62 10.38
CA GLU A 59 9.40 -13.79 10.14
C GLU A 59 10.86 -13.42 9.90
N ILE A 60 11.14 -12.34 9.18
CA ILE A 60 12.50 -11.84 8.97
C ILE A 60 13.11 -11.43 10.31
N GLU A 61 12.37 -10.69 11.12
CA GLU A 61 12.79 -10.26 12.46
C GLU A 61 13.10 -11.47 13.35
N LYS A 62 12.17 -12.43 13.46
CA LYS A 62 12.37 -13.66 14.25
C LYS A 62 13.61 -14.43 13.81
N ARG A 63 13.82 -14.60 12.51
CA ARG A 63 15.01 -15.29 11.98
C ARG A 63 16.30 -14.51 12.28
N HIS A 64 16.27 -13.19 12.18
CA HIS A 64 17.42 -12.35 12.49
C HIS A 64 17.80 -12.45 13.96
N ILE A 65 16.81 -12.31 14.86
CA ILE A 65 17.02 -12.43 16.32
C ILE A 65 17.49 -13.84 16.68
N ALA A 66 16.93 -14.89 16.10
CA ALA A 66 17.38 -16.25 16.37
C ALA A 66 18.85 -16.49 15.98
N LYS A 67 19.32 -15.85 14.90
CA LYS A 67 20.68 -16.05 14.36
C LYS A 67 21.72 -15.13 14.99
N TYR A 68 21.37 -13.88 15.26
CA TYR A 68 22.31 -12.83 15.68
C TYR A 68 22.04 -12.28 17.08
N ASN A 69 21.01 -12.78 17.75
CA ASN A 69 20.52 -12.27 19.03
C ASN A 69 20.16 -10.77 18.96
N GLN A 70 19.97 -10.10 20.09
CA GLN A 70 19.75 -8.65 20.14
C GLN A 70 21.06 -7.86 20.03
N LYS A 71 21.90 -8.18 19.04
CA LYS A 71 23.15 -7.45 18.81
C LYS A 71 22.83 -6.04 18.31
N LYS A 72 23.15 -5.05 19.13
CA LYS A 72 23.07 -3.64 18.75
C LYS A 72 24.22 -3.31 17.80
N MET A 73 23.97 -2.42 16.85
CA MET A 73 25.04 -1.74 16.12
C MET A 73 25.11 -0.28 16.54
N THR A 74 26.29 0.29 16.41
CA THR A 74 26.52 1.72 16.62
C THR A 74 26.14 2.51 15.36
N LEU A 75 25.82 3.80 15.52
CA LEU A 75 25.52 4.70 14.38
C LEU A 75 26.69 4.74 13.39
N ALA A 76 27.93 4.77 13.89
CA ALA A 76 29.13 4.74 13.05
C ALA A 76 29.32 3.43 12.25
N GLU A 77 28.79 2.30 12.72
CA GLU A 77 28.76 1.05 11.95
C GLU A 77 27.63 1.06 10.92
N PHE A 78 26.47 1.64 11.26
CA PHE A 78 25.35 1.81 10.34
C PHE A 78 25.71 2.69 9.15
N ASP A 79 26.33 3.86 9.40
CA ASP A 79 26.73 4.81 8.35
C ASP A 79 27.74 4.20 7.37
N ARG A 80 28.66 3.37 7.88
CA ARG A 80 29.60 2.58 7.07
C ARG A 80 28.90 1.55 6.19
N LEU A 81 27.85 0.89 6.68
CA LEU A 81 27.09 -0.11 5.92
C LEU A 81 26.21 0.51 4.84
N CYS A 82 25.61 1.68 5.12
CA CYS A 82 24.76 2.40 4.17
C CYS A 82 25.54 3.17 3.11
N GLY A 83 26.87 3.16 3.15
CA GLY A 83 27.72 3.89 2.21
C GLY A 83 27.59 5.40 2.31
N ILE A 84 26.99 5.90 3.41
CA ILE A 84 26.86 7.33 3.72
C ILE A 84 28.16 7.76 4.41
N SER A 85 29.29 7.50 3.76
CA SER A 85 30.54 8.17 4.09
C SER A 85 30.60 9.43 3.27
N ASN A 86 29.89 10.46 3.71
CA ASN A 86 30.20 11.83 3.33
C ASN A 86 30.02 12.72 4.57
N VAL A 87 31.18 13.23 5.01
CA VAL A 87 31.49 14.14 6.14
C VAL A 87 31.81 13.45 7.47
#